data_AF-A0A6L4N7R6-F1
#
_entry.id   AF-A0A6L4N7R6-F1
#
_cell.length_a   1.000
_cell.length_b   1.000
_cell.length_c   1.000
_cell.angle_alpha   90.00
_cell.angle_beta   90.00
_cell.angle_gamma   90.00
#
_symmetry.space_group_name_H-M   'P 1'
#
loop_
_entity.id
_entity.type
_entity.pdbx_description
1 polymer ?
#
loop_
_entity_poly.entity_id
_entity_poly.type
_entity_poly.pdbx_seq_one_letter_code
_entity_poly.pdbx_strand_id
1 'polypeptide(L)' 'WQTFALNARYGEHGLMKLGAARSHPRYLINRRRIPRLFKRQRKEERQ' A
#
# COMPACT_ATOMS: atom_id res chain seq x y z
N TRP A 1 -10.14 8.85 18.28
CA TRP A 1 -8.81 8.26 18.03
C TRP A 1 -8.96 6.77 17.72
N GLN A 2 -9.64 6.43 16.61
CA GLN A 2 -10.05 5.05 16.28
C GLN A 2 -9.13 4.35 15.28
N THR A 3 -8.18 5.11 14.69
CA THR A 3 -7.28 4.70 13.61
C THR A 3 -6.29 3.59 13.98
N PHE A 4 -6.07 3.36 15.28
CA PHE A 4 -5.02 2.46 15.77
C PHE A 4 -5.54 1.38 16.72
N ALA A 5 -6.85 1.12 16.77
CA ALA A 5 -7.44 0.17 17.72
C ALA A 5 -6.82 -1.24 17.64
N LEU A 6 -6.41 -1.65 16.43
CA LEU A 6 -5.78 -2.94 16.19
C LEU A 6 -4.28 -2.98 16.62
N ASN A 7 -3.63 -1.85 16.91
CA ASN A 7 -2.26 -1.80 17.45
C ASN A 7 -2.20 -2.38 18.87
N ALA A 8 -3.30 -2.40 19.62
CA ALA A 8 -3.35 -3.04 20.93
C ALA A 8 -3.05 -4.55 20.85
N ARG A 9 -3.36 -5.19 19.72
CA ARG A 9 -3.14 -6.64 19.50
C ARG A 9 -1.75 -6.95 18.95
N TYR A 10 -1.15 -6.03 18.20
CA TYR A 10 0.11 -6.28 17.48
C TYR A 10 1.27 -5.38 17.93
N GLY A 11 1.05 -4.49 18.91
CA GLY A 11 1.99 -3.45 19.32
C GLY A 11 1.89 -2.18 18.48
N GLU A 12 2.56 -1.12 18.93
CA GLU A 12 2.51 0.26 18.40
C GLU A 12 2.64 0.38 16.86
N HIS A 13 3.35 -0.55 16.22
CA HIS A 13 3.55 -0.59 14.77
C HIS A 13 3.27 -1.96 14.13
N GLY A 14 2.73 -2.92 14.88
CA GLY A 14 2.66 -4.31 14.41
C GLY A 14 1.74 -4.49 13.21
N LEU A 15 0.62 -3.77 13.16
CA LEU A 15 -0.25 -3.75 11.99
C LEU A 15 0.42 -3.18 10.75
N MET A 16 1.16 -2.08 10.90
CA MET A 16 1.84 -1.44 9.79
C MET A 16 2.88 -2.39 9.20
N LYS A 17 3.64 -3.08 10.06
CA LYS A 17 4.60 -4.11 9.66
C LYS A 17 3.93 -5.29 8.97
N LEU A 18 2.78 -5.76 9.48
CA LEU A 18 2.01 -6.84 8.85
C LEU A 18 1.53 -6.45 7.44
N GLY A 19 1.05 -5.22 7.27
CA GLY A 19 0.66 -4.68 5.97
C GLY A 19 1.85 -4.61 4.99
N ALA A 20 2.98 -4.09 5.45
CA ALA A 20 4.21 -4.00 4.67
C ALA A 20 4.75 -5.37 4.24
N ALA A 21 4.71 -6.37 5.12
CA ALA A 21 5.11 -7.73 4.79
C ALA A 21 4.18 -8.39 3.77
N ARG A 22 2.86 -8.13 3.85
CA ARG A 22 1.87 -8.62 2.87
C ARG A 22 2.01 -7.95 1.50
N SER A 23 2.36 -6.67 1.47
CA SER A 23 2.63 -5.94 0.23
C SER A 23 4.06 -6.11 -0.29
N HIS A 24 4.93 -6.81 0.47
CA HIS A 24 6.32 -7.00 0.09
C HIS A 24 6.42 -7.88 -1.18
N PRO A 25 7.01 -7.36 -2.27
CA PRO A 25 7.09 -8.10 -3.52
C PRO A 25 8.06 -9.29 -3.39
N ARG A 26 7.54 -10.51 -3.54
CA ARG A 26 8.32 -11.77 -3.44
C ARG A 26 9.40 -11.93 -4.53
N TYR A 27 9.23 -11.22 -5.64
CA TYR A 27 10.21 -11.07 -6.72
C TYR A 27 10.16 -9.62 -7.18
N LEU A 28 11.25 -9.11 -7.76
CA LEU A 28 11.16 -7.87 -8.55
C LEU A 28 10.35 -8.15 -9.82
N ILE A 29 9.03 -8.25 -9.68
CA ILE A 29 8.06 -8.42 -10.78
C ILE A 29 8.13 -7.20 -11.72
N ASN A 30 8.71 -6.09 -11.27
CA ASN A 30 8.81 -4.86 -12.04
C ASN A 30 10.03 -4.81 -12.96
N ARG A 31 10.02 -5.65 -14.00
CA ARG A 31 10.62 -5.28 -15.30
C ARG A 31 9.72 -4.32 -16.08
N ARG A 32 8.53 -4.02 -15.56
CA ARG A 32 7.58 -3.10 -16.18
C ARG A 32 8.15 -1.69 -16.14
N ARG A 33 8.28 -1.07 -17.32
CA ARG A 33 8.72 0.33 -17.45
C ARG A 33 7.87 1.21 -16.53
N ILE A 34 8.51 2.18 -15.87
CA ILE A 34 7.94 3.18 -14.95
C ILE A 34 6.50 3.65 -15.31
N PRO A 35 6.16 3.98 -16.57
CA PRO A 35 4.80 4.39 -16.94
C PRO A 35 3.70 3.33 -16.75
N ARG A 36 4.04 2.04 -16.63
CA ARG A 36 3.08 0.96 -16.34
C ARG A 36 2.88 0.74 -14.83
N LEU A 37 3.73 1.35 -14.00
CA LEU A 37 3.63 1.30 -12.54
C LEU A 37 2.57 2.27 -12.03
N PHE A 38 2.50 3.45 -12.66
CA PHE A 38 1.51 4.47 -12.34
C PHE A 38 0.30 4.31 -13.26
N LYS A 39 -0.84 3.89 -12.72
CA LYS A 39 -2.10 4.04 -13.43
C LYS A 39 -2.33 5.53 -13.62
N ARG A 40 -2.40 5.99 -14.87
CA ARG A 40 -2.82 7.36 -15.20
C ARG A 40 -4.20 7.55 -14.57
N GLN A 41 -4.28 8.29 -13.47
CA GLN A 41 -5.55 8.76 -12.94
C GLN A 41 -6.17 9.54 -14.10
N ARG A 42 -7.22 8.99 -14.73
CA ARG A 42 -8.00 9.75 -15.68
C ARG A 42 -8.54 10.90 -14.84
N LYS A 43 -8.16 12.14 -15.15
CA LYS A 43 -8.89 13.29 -14.62
C LYS A 43 -10.32 13.06 -15.09
N GLU A 44 -11.20 12.63 -14.19
CA GLU A 44 -12.62 12.84 -14.41
C GLU A 44 -12.75 14.35 -14.56
N GLU A 45 -12.93 14.80 -15.79
CA GLU A 45 -13.49 16.10 -16.06
C GLU A 45 -14.86 16.09 -15.37
N ARG A 46 -14.90 16.62 -14.15
CA ARG A 46 -16.14 17.08 -13.55
C ARG A 46 -16.64 18.18 -14.47
N GLN A 47 -17.64 17.86 -15.28
CA GLN A 47 -18.58 18.86 -15.78
C GLN A 47 -19.33 19.48 -14.61
#